data_AF-A0A1C6A015-F1
#
_entry.id   AF-A0A1C6A015-F1
#
_cell.length_a   1.000
_cell.length_b   1.000
_cell.length_c   1.000
_cell.angle_alpha   90.00
_cell.angle_beta   90.00
_cell.angle_gamma   90.00
#
_symmetry.space_group_name_H-M   'P 1'
#
loop_
_entity.id
_entity.type
_entity.pdbx_description
1 polymer ?
#
loop_
_entity_poly.entity_id
_entity_poly.type
_entity_poly.pdbx_seq_one_letter_code
_entity_poly.pdbx_strand_id
1 'polypeptide(L)'
;MRMKSDLKMPASWRFSAHKHGAHRELERCVEKAMLNLLSECMFGGIMITYNTPDFPLYYIDDRMLSFLDYPNQTDFATAIKGAVINCVRAEDRESLRSEIAQALMSGNSYTTTYRMLCRDKGYMWVKETGVQTILPNGESVLVSLCLDITGQVEAQAELESIVQCPMGGIFRARMDRDFTLIYANDHYYALHGITRESLRNRLNNGTIHLVHPADIPFIERRLHKAVEQKEQTVSLEYRVVRPDGEVVWLLMNGSLSEQQGNMLLTGMVIDISHQKFMEERLCCKSRRQRALCARDHDSSN
;
A
#
# COMPACT_ATOMS: atom_id res chain seq x y z
N MET A 1 45.79 23.06 -11.26
CA MET A 1 45.11 24.20 -10.59
C MET A 1 44.70 23.72 -9.20
N ARG A 2 45.54 23.99 -8.20
CA ARG A 2 45.29 23.69 -6.77
C ARG A 2 44.78 24.98 -6.12
N MET A 3 43.69 24.93 -5.37
CA MET A 3 43.42 25.90 -4.31
C MET A 3 43.17 25.16 -3.01
N LYS A 4 44.02 25.49 -2.02
CA LYS A 4 43.89 25.14 -0.61
C LYS A 4 42.73 25.93 0.00
N SER A 5 42.06 25.35 1.00
CA SER A 5 41.48 26.14 2.09
C SER A 5 41.86 25.49 3.42
N ASP A 6 42.74 26.17 4.13
CA ASP A 6 43.07 25.92 5.53
C ASP A 6 41.93 26.50 6.39
N LEU A 7 41.35 25.70 7.29
CA LEU A 7 40.73 26.23 8.50
C LEU A 7 41.33 25.51 9.72
N LYS A 8 42.17 26.27 10.45
CA LYS A 8 42.76 25.90 11.74
C LYS A 8 41.68 25.80 12.81
N MET A 9 41.69 24.73 13.60
CA MET A 9 40.89 24.64 14.84
C MET A 9 41.50 25.54 15.94
N PRO A 10 40.68 26.23 16.75
CA PRO A 10 41.15 27.10 17.83
C PRO A 10 41.64 26.31 19.07
N ALA A 11 42.67 26.86 19.73
CA ALA A 11 43.52 26.23 20.73
C ALA A 11 42.99 26.28 22.19
N SER A 12 41.70 26.00 22.43
CA SER A 12 41.10 26.05 23.79
C SER A 12 40.73 24.71 24.43
N TRP A 13 41.14 23.58 23.85
CA TRP A 13 40.83 22.24 24.40
C TRP A 13 42.04 21.59 25.11
N ARG A 14 42.65 22.31 26.06
CA ARG A 14 43.51 21.69 27.09
C ARG A 14 42.74 21.67 28.40
N PHE A 15 41.84 20.69 28.57
CA PHE A 15 41.31 20.38 29.89
C PHE A 15 42.14 19.28 30.54
N SER A 16 42.81 19.71 31.60
CA SER A 16 43.62 18.94 32.52
C SER A 16 42.86 17.76 33.10
N ALA A 17 43.59 16.65 33.27
CA ALA A 17 43.13 15.40 33.82
C ALA A 17 42.74 15.54 35.30
N HIS A 18 41.51 15.92 35.61
CA HIS A 18 40.88 15.61 36.90
C HIS A 18 39.35 15.61 36.79
N LYS A 19 38.75 14.46 37.10
CA LYS A 19 37.33 14.12 37.41
C LYS A 19 36.74 13.01 36.52
N HIS A 20 37.21 11.79 36.74
CA HIS A 20 36.63 10.57 36.13
C HIS A 20 35.15 10.31 36.49
N GLY A 21 34.59 11.00 37.50
CA GLY A 21 33.17 10.91 37.88
C GLY A 21 32.26 11.83 37.07
N ALA A 22 32.66 13.09 36.85
CA ALA A 22 31.86 14.09 36.14
C ALA A 22 31.72 13.79 34.64
N HIS A 23 32.73 13.14 34.03
CA HIS A 23 32.68 12.74 32.63
C HIS A 23 31.63 11.64 32.37
N ARG A 24 31.49 10.67 33.29
CA ARG A 24 30.47 9.62 33.20
C ARG A 24 29.05 10.13 33.39
N GLU A 25 28.86 11.12 34.26
CA GLU A 25 27.55 11.77 34.44
C GLU A 25 27.18 12.61 33.21
N LEU A 26 28.13 13.34 32.63
CA LEU A 26 27.92 14.10 31.41
C LEU A 26 27.61 13.19 30.21
N GLU A 27 28.35 12.08 30.06
CA GLU A 27 28.08 11.04 29.04
C GLU A 27 26.69 10.44 29.21
N ARG A 28 26.30 10.04 30.43
CA ARG A 28 24.93 9.57 30.71
C ARG A 28 23.86 10.60 30.41
N CYS A 29 24.10 11.87 30.73
CA CYS A 29 23.16 12.95 30.45
C CYS A 29 23.02 13.20 28.94
N VAL A 30 24.12 13.15 28.19
CA VAL A 30 24.12 13.30 26.73
C VAL A 30 23.49 12.08 26.04
N GLU A 31 23.80 10.86 26.47
CA GLU A 31 23.15 9.63 25.97
C GLU A 31 21.65 9.65 26.25
N LYS A 32 21.24 10.01 27.47
CA LYS A 32 19.82 10.10 27.84
C LYS A 32 19.11 11.22 27.08
N ALA A 33 19.75 12.36 26.88
CA ALA A 33 19.21 13.45 26.06
C ALA A 33 19.11 13.05 24.58
N MET A 34 20.10 12.33 24.04
CA MET A 34 20.10 11.82 22.68
C MET A 34 19.01 10.75 22.48
N LEU A 35 18.84 9.83 23.43
CA LEU A 35 17.75 8.85 23.43
C LEU A 35 16.37 9.52 23.52
N ASN A 36 16.22 10.56 24.36
CA ASN A 36 14.98 11.33 24.43
C ASN A 36 14.70 12.08 23.12
N LEU A 37 15.71 12.69 22.51
CA LEU A 37 15.56 13.46 21.28
C LEU A 37 15.28 12.55 20.08
N LEU A 38 15.94 11.38 20.03
CA LEU A 38 15.61 10.31 19.09
C LEU A 38 14.17 9.84 19.30
N SER A 39 13.79 9.50 20.54
CA SER A 39 12.41 9.14 20.89
C SER A 39 11.39 10.21 20.47
N GLU A 40 11.66 11.50 20.70
CA GLU A 40 10.77 12.59 20.29
C GLU A 40 10.70 12.74 18.76
N CYS A 41 11.83 12.64 18.05
CA CYS A 41 11.90 12.83 16.59
C CYS A 41 11.49 11.59 15.77
N MET A 42 11.45 10.38 16.34
CA MET A 42 11.54 9.15 15.55
C MET A 42 10.30 8.53 14.91
N PHE A 43 9.04 8.97 14.96
CA PHE A 43 7.86 8.24 14.41
C PHE A 43 7.64 6.74 14.80
N GLY A 44 8.62 6.02 15.34
CA GLY A 44 8.55 4.61 15.74
C GLY A 44 8.75 4.44 17.24
N GLY A 45 8.33 3.29 17.74
CA GLY A 45 8.49 2.88 19.12
C GLY A 45 9.80 2.12 19.34
N ILE A 46 10.35 2.20 20.54
CA ILE A 46 11.60 1.55 20.92
C ILE A 46 11.30 0.32 21.76
N MET A 47 11.95 -0.78 21.43
CA MET A 47 11.98 -2.00 22.23
C MET A 47 13.41 -2.46 22.44
N ILE A 48 13.69 -2.98 23.64
CA ILE A 48 14.92 -3.68 23.93
C ILE A 48 14.56 -5.08 24.40
N THR A 49 15.16 -6.08 23.76
CA THR A 49 14.94 -7.48 24.10
C THR A 49 16.27 -8.18 24.38
N TYR A 50 16.23 -9.23 25.18
CA TYR A 50 17.36 -10.13 25.29
C TYR A 50 17.51 -10.94 24.00
N ASN A 51 18.75 -11.09 23.52
CA ASN A 51 19.03 -11.87 22.32
C ASN A 51 19.04 -13.39 22.65
N THR A 52 17.87 -13.89 23.02
CA THR A 52 17.60 -15.32 23.22
C THR A 52 16.38 -15.72 22.39
N PRO A 53 16.13 -17.03 22.15
CA PRO A 53 15.15 -17.48 21.14
C PRO A 53 13.72 -16.95 21.30
N ASP A 54 13.31 -16.54 22.50
CA ASP A 54 11.96 -16.04 22.78
C ASP A 54 11.88 -14.50 22.87
N PHE A 55 13.02 -13.83 22.70
CA PHE A 55 13.18 -12.38 22.83
C PHE A 55 12.50 -11.81 24.09
N PRO A 56 12.96 -12.20 25.30
CA PRO A 56 12.44 -11.66 26.54
C PRO A 56 12.53 -10.13 26.56
N LEU A 57 11.44 -9.48 26.95
CA LEU A 57 11.35 -8.03 26.96
C LEU A 57 12.20 -7.45 28.09
N TYR A 58 13.13 -6.57 27.76
CA TYR A 58 13.91 -5.79 28.73
C TYR A 58 13.30 -4.40 28.95
N TYR A 59 12.99 -3.69 27.85
CA TYR A 59 12.46 -2.34 27.89
C TYR A 59 11.54 -2.08 26.69
N ILE A 60 10.54 -1.23 26.90
CA ILE A 60 9.64 -0.71 25.87
C ILE A 60 9.33 0.75 26.19
N ASP A 61 9.30 1.61 25.19
CA ASP A 61 8.94 3.01 25.37
C ASP A 61 7.42 3.26 25.29
N ASP A 62 6.99 4.45 25.71
CA ASP A 62 5.58 4.85 25.72
C ASP A 62 4.97 4.89 24.32
N ARG A 63 5.78 5.14 23.30
CA ARG A 63 5.33 5.23 21.91
C ARG A 63 4.98 3.85 21.36
N MET A 64 5.80 2.83 21.62
CA MET A 64 5.48 1.45 21.27
C MET A 64 4.28 0.93 22.06
N LEU A 65 4.17 1.27 23.35
CA LEU A 65 3.00 0.94 24.17
C LEU A 65 1.72 1.54 23.57
N SER A 66 1.79 2.78 23.08
CA SER A 66 0.68 3.45 22.39
C SER A 66 0.28 2.75 21.08
N PHE A 67 1.24 2.23 20.30
CA PHE A 67 0.95 1.44 19.09
C PHE A 67 0.24 0.13 19.41
N LEU A 68 0.71 -0.56 20.45
CA LEU A 68 0.19 -1.87 20.87
C LEU A 68 -1.10 -1.77 21.70
N ASP A 69 -1.51 -0.55 22.08
CA ASP A 69 -2.70 -0.26 22.89
C ASP A 69 -2.60 -0.80 24.32
N TYR A 70 -1.42 -0.62 24.94
CA TYR A 70 -1.16 -0.97 26.33
C TYR A 70 -0.90 0.29 27.16
N PRO A 71 -1.44 0.37 28.39
CA PRO A 71 -1.28 1.56 29.23
C PRO A 71 0.09 1.65 29.92
N ASN A 72 0.81 0.52 30.07
CA ASN A 72 2.12 0.47 30.72
C ASN A 72 2.89 -0.82 30.34
N GLN A 73 4.20 -0.82 30.58
CA GLN A 73 5.08 -1.97 30.31
C GLN A 73 4.69 -3.23 31.09
N THR A 74 4.19 -3.11 32.32
CA THR A 74 3.83 -4.26 33.16
C THR A 74 2.66 -5.05 32.56
N ASP A 75 1.63 -4.36 32.09
CA ASP A 75 0.47 -4.96 31.44
C ASP A 75 0.87 -5.64 30.13
N PHE A 76 1.72 -4.98 29.34
CA PHE A 76 2.26 -5.56 28.12
C PHE A 76 3.12 -6.81 28.41
N ALA A 77 4.08 -6.72 29.33
CA ALA A 77 4.94 -7.83 29.74
C ALA A 77 4.13 -9.02 30.25
N THR A 78 3.04 -8.77 30.99
CA THR A 78 2.13 -9.82 31.48
C THR A 78 1.38 -10.49 30.32
N ALA A 79 0.84 -9.70 29.39
CA ALA A 79 0.12 -10.21 28.23
C ALA A 79 0.98 -11.11 27.34
N ILE A 80 2.26 -10.78 27.17
CA ILE A 80 3.22 -11.55 26.37
C ILE A 80 3.96 -12.63 27.18
N LYS A 81 3.62 -12.83 28.46
CA LYS A 81 4.34 -13.72 29.38
C LYS A 81 5.86 -13.47 29.40
N GLY A 82 6.25 -12.20 29.31
CA GLY A 82 7.63 -11.73 29.31
C GLY A 82 8.41 -11.89 28.00
N ALA A 83 7.84 -12.52 26.96
CA ALA A 83 8.53 -12.85 25.73
C ALA A 83 7.85 -12.23 24.49
N VAL A 84 8.59 -11.40 23.73
CA VAL A 84 8.06 -10.67 22.58
C VAL A 84 7.57 -11.61 21.48
N ILE A 85 8.16 -12.80 21.35
CA ILE A 85 7.71 -13.79 20.37
C ILE A 85 6.22 -14.18 20.56
N ASN A 86 5.66 -14.03 21.77
CA ASN A 86 4.28 -14.39 22.06
C ASN A 86 3.25 -13.41 21.47
N CYS A 87 3.61 -12.13 21.29
CA CYS A 87 2.77 -11.18 20.57
C CYS A 87 3.02 -11.20 19.05
N VAL A 88 4.00 -11.93 18.54
CA VAL A 88 4.19 -12.13 17.10
C VAL A 88 3.23 -13.20 16.59
N ARG A 89 2.61 -12.96 15.43
CA ARG A 89 1.73 -13.93 14.76
C ARG A 89 2.47 -15.25 14.54
N ALA A 90 1.80 -16.38 14.79
CA ALA A 90 2.43 -17.70 14.82
C ALA A 90 3.22 -18.05 13.54
N GLU A 91 2.69 -17.69 12.37
CA GLU A 91 3.32 -17.90 11.06
C GLU A 91 4.65 -17.14 10.90
N ASP A 92 4.80 -15.99 11.57
CA ASP A 92 5.96 -15.12 11.37
C ASP A 92 7.11 -15.46 12.35
N ARG A 93 6.86 -16.30 13.36
CA ARG A 93 7.80 -16.56 14.47
C ARG A 93 9.10 -17.25 14.03
N GLU A 94 9.00 -18.26 13.17
CA GLU A 94 10.19 -18.97 12.68
C GLU A 94 11.01 -18.10 11.74
N SER A 95 10.35 -17.40 10.82
CA SER A 95 10.99 -16.46 9.90
C SER A 95 11.71 -15.35 10.67
N LEU A 96 11.05 -14.74 11.66
CA LEU A 96 11.65 -13.71 12.51
C LEU A 96 12.93 -14.18 13.21
N ARG A 97 12.89 -15.36 13.83
CA ARG A 97 14.08 -15.95 14.49
C ARG A 97 15.21 -16.19 13.49
N SER A 98 14.88 -16.76 12.33
CA SER A 98 15.87 -17.08 11.29
C SER A 98 16.50 -15.82 10.71
N GLU A 99 15.70 -14.81 10.38
CA GLU A 99 16.17 -13.55 9.80
C GLU A 99 17.09 -12.80 10.76
N ILE A 100 16.70 -12.67 12.03
CA ILE A 100 17.54 -12.02 13.04
C ILE A 100 18.84 -12.81 13.23
N ALA A 101 18.77 -14.13 13.42
CA ALA A 101 19.96 -14.96 13.60
C ALA A 101 20.91 -14.86 12.39
N GLN A 102 20.38 -14.88 11.17
CA GLN A 102 21.16 -14.77 9.95
C GLN A 102 21.80 -13.39 9.79
N ALA A 103 21.05 -12.32 10.01
CA ALA A 103 21.57 -10.97 9.93
C ALA A 103 22.72 -10.75 10.93
N LEU A 104 22.56 -11.24 12.16
CA LEU A 104 23.56 -11.14 13.23
C LEU A 104 24.80 -12.03 13.02
N MET A 105 24.74 -13.05 12.15
CA MET A 105 25.95 -13.76 11.72
C MET A 105 26.82 -12.92 10.77
N SER A 106 26.19 -12.04 9.98
CA SER A 106 26.86 -11.24 8.94
C SER A 106 27.23 -9.82 9.37
N GLY A 107 26.62 -9.33 10.46
CA GLY A 107 26.83 -7.99 11.00
C GLY A 107 26.23 -7.87 12.40
N ASN A 108 26.09 -6.65 12.89
CA ASN A 108 25.51 -6.36 14.22
C ASN A 108 24.13 -5.68 14.14
N SER A 109 23.52 -5.65 12.96
CA SER A 109 22.22 -5.00 12.74
C SER A 109 21.31 -5.90 11.91
N TYR A 110 20.01 -5.70 12.05
CA TYR A 110 19.00 -6.43 11.31
C TYR A 110 17.81 -5.53 10.98
N THR A 111 17.12 -5.88 9.91
CA THR A 111 15.83 -5.31 9.55
C THR A 111 14.90 -6.46 9.19
N THR A 112 13.72 -6.47 9.79
CA THR A 112 12.71 -7.52 9.57
C THR A 112 11.32 -6.91 9.59
N THR A 113 10.33 -7.64 9.10
CA THR A 113 8.95 -7.18 9.02
C THR A 113 8.02 -8.32 9.37
N TYR A 114 7.16 -8.11 10.36
CA TYR A 114 6.29 -9.15 10.91
C TYR A 114 5.02 -8.56 11.50
N ARG A 115 4.05 -9.42 11.79
CA ARG A 115 2.78 -9.02 12.39
C ARG A 115 2.81 -9.18 13.90
N MET A 116 2.48 -8.11 14.61
CA MET A 116 2.47 -8.03 16.07
C MET A 116 1.04 -7.79 16.57
N LEU A 117 0.65 -8.44 17.65
CA LEU A 117 -0.68 -8.39 18.23
C LEU A 117 -0.83 -7.16 19.14
N CYS A 118 -1.71 -6.25 18.76
CA CYS A 118 -2.25 -5.19 19.60
C CYS A 118 -3.31 -5.76 20.56
N ARG A 119 -3.52 -5.09 21.70
CA ARG A 119 -4.49 -5.52 22.71
C ARG A 119 -5.92 -5.64 22.15
N ASP A 120 -6.42 -4.58 21.53
CA ASP A 120 -7.83 -4.49 21.10
C ASP A 120 -8.00 -4.36 19.57
N LYS A 121 -6.92 -4.13 18.81
CA LYS A 121 -6.95 -3.86 17.36
C LYS A 121 -6.63 -5.07 16.47
N GLY A 122 -6.31 -6.22 17.06
CA GLY A 122 -5.82 -7.38 16.30
C GLY A 122 -4.35 -7.22 15.92
N TYR A 123 -3.96 -7.58 14.70
CA TYR A 123 -2.55 -7.55 14.27
C TYR A 123 -2.20 -6.26 13.53
N MET A 124 -1.06 -5.65 13.89
CA MET A 124 -0.41 -4.57 13.16
C MET A 124 0.84 -5.10 12.44
N TRP A 125 1.18 -4.50 11.29
CA TRP A 125 2.46 -4.74 10.63
C TRP A 125 3.55 -3.86 11.23
N VAL A 126 4.61 -4.50 11.71
CA VAL A 126 5.78 -3.83 12.28
C VAL A 126 6.97 -4.04 11.36
N LYS A 127 7.62 -2.94 10.97
CA LYS A 127 8.98 -2.98 10.43
C LYS A 127 9.94 -2.68 11.57
N GLU A 128 10.73 -3.67 11.94
CA GLU A 128 11.73 -3.55 13.00
C GLU A 128 13.12 -3.36 12.38
N THR A 129 13.88 -2.39 12.90
CA THR A 129 15.32 -2.27 12.64
C THR A 129 16.03 -2.25 13.98
N GLY A 130 16.89 -3.24 14.21
CA GLY A 130 17.58 -3.38 15.48
C GLY A 130 19.08 -3.56 15.33
N VAL A 131 19.79 -3.27 16.42
CA VAL A 131 21.23 -3.51 16.56
C VAL A 131 21.50 -4.35 17.79
N GLN A 132 22.46 -5.26 17.68
CA GLN A 132 22.92 -6.05 18.81
C GLN A 132 23.94 -5.27 19.63
N THR A 133 23.78 -5.29 20.94
CA THR A 133 24.72 -4.70 21.92
C THR A 133 24.92 -5.66 23.08
N ILE A 134 26.09 -5.60 23.72
CA ILE A 134 26.41 -6.37 24.93
C ILE A 134 26.35 -5.40 26.11
N LEU A 135 25.52 -5.73 27.09
CA LEU A 135 25.41 -4.97 28.33
C LEU A 135 26.68 -5.15 29.20
N PRO A 136 26.96 -4.24 30.14
CA PRO A 136 28.11 -4.37 31.04
C PRO A 136 28.13 -5.64 31.89
N ASN A 137 26.97 -6.27 32.09
CA ASN A 137 26.82 -7.55 32.78
C ASN A 137 27.12 -8.78 31.90
N GLY A 138 27.47 -8.57 30.62
CA GLY A 138 27.78 -9.63 29.65
C GLY A 138 26.57 -10.15 28.87
N GLU A 139 25.35 -9.69 29.17
CA GLU A 139 24.15 -10.13 28.46
C GLU A 139 24.04 -9.46 27.09
N SER A 140 23.65 -10.22 26.07
CA SER A 140 23.38 -9.67 24.74
C SER A 140 21.93 -9.19 24.64
N VAL A 141 21.76 -7.95 24.21
CA VAL A 141 20.46 -7.33 23.96
C VAL A 141 20.36 -6.83 22.53
N LEU A 142 19.13 -6.78 22.02
CA LEU A 142 18.77 -6.15 20.76
C LEU A 142 18.08 -4.83 21.09
N VAL A 143 18.62 -3.73 20.59
CA VAL A 143 18.00 -2.40 20.68
C VAL A 143 17.32 -2.14 19.36
N SER A 144 16.00 -2.02 19.39
CA SER A 144 15.14 -2.10 18.22
C SER A 144 14.23 -0.90 18.08
N LEU A 145 14.15 -0.37 16.86
CA LEU A 145 13.15 0.59 16.43
C LEU A 145 12.05 -0.14 15.65
N CYS A 146 10.82 0.00 16.13
CA CYS A 146 9.61 -0.58 15.55
C CYS A 146 8.76 0.51 14.91
N LEU A 147 8.56 0.43 13.60
CA LEU A 147 7.68 1.31 12.84
C LEU A 147 6.38 0.59 12.53
N ASP A 148 5.24 1.22 12.82
CA ASP A 148 3.95 0.76 12.31
C ASP A 148 3.86 1.05 10.81
N ILE A 149 3.84 0.00 10.01
CA ILE A 149 3.67 0.08 8.56
C ILE A 149 2.30 -0.44 8.12
N THR A 150 1.35 -0.64 9.05
CA THR A 150 0.01 -1.18 8.74
C THR A 150 -0.68 -0.32 7.68
N GLY A 151 -0.75 1.00 7.87
CA GLY A 151 -1.34 1.90 6.88
C GLY A 151 -0.59 1.90 5.54
N GLN A 152 0.73 1.66 5.54
CA GLN A 152 1.50 1.54 4.30
C GLN A 152 1.18 0.22 3.58
N VAL A 153 1.12 -0.89 4.32
CA VAL A 153 0.78 -2.20 3.76
C VAL A 153 -0.66 -2.23 3.29
N GLU A 154 -1.59 -1.60 4.01
CA GLU A 154 -2.99 -1.46 3.60
C GLU A 154 -3.13 -0.59 2.36
N ALA A 155 -2.46 0.57 2.29
CA ALA A 155 -2.46 1.40 1.08
C ALA A 155 -1.81 0.69 -0.11
N GLN A 156 -0.73 -0.06 0.14
CA GLN A 156 -0.08 -0.87 -0.88
C GLN A 156 -0.98 -2.03 -1.32
N ALA A 157 -1.66 -2.71 -0.40
CA ALA A 157 -2.60 -3.78 -0.68
C ALA A 157 -3.86 -3.25 -1.38
N GLU A 158 -4.31 -2.03 -1.08
CA GLU A 158 -5.41 -1.38 -1.78
C GLU A 158 -5.02 -1.09 -3.23
N LEU A 159 -3.84 -0.49 -3.45
CA LEU A 159 -3.27 -0.30 -4.79
C LEU A 159 -3.07 -1.64 -5.51
N GLU A 160 -2.55 -2.66 -4.82
CA GLU A 160 -2.34 -3.99 -5.38
C GLU A 160 -3.65 -4.71 -5.65
N SER A 161 -4.70 -4.51 -4.86
CA SER A 161 -6.03 -5.09 -5.10
C SER A 161 -6.72 -4.46 -6.31
N ILE A 162 -6.50 -3.17 -6.53
CA ILE A 162 -6.86 -2.49 -7.78
C ILE A 162 -6.06 -3.11 -8.93
N VAL A 163 -4.77 -3.40 -8.73
CA VAL A 163 -3.85 -4.01 -9.71
C VAL A 163 -4.13 -5.49 -10.03
N GLN A 164 -4.59 -6.25 -9.04
CA GLN A 164 -4.73 -7.70 -9.06
C GLN A 164 -6.19 -8.17 -9.16
N CYS A 165 -7.12 -7.33 -9.63
CA CYS A 165 -8.43 -7.83 -10.05
C CYS A 165 -8.19 -8.82 -11.22
N PRO A 166 -8.29 -10.16 -11.03
CA PRO A 166 -7.76 -11.13 -12.01
C PRO A 166 -8.54 -11.13 -13.33
N MET A 167 -9.69 -10.46 -13.34
CA MET A 167 -10.66 -10.39 -14.43
C MET A 167 -10.79 -8.97 -15.02
N GLY A 168 -9.99 -8.01 -14.54
CA GLY A 168 -10.11 -6.60 -14.87
C GLY A 168 -8.89 -6.03 -15.59
N GLY A 169 -9.13 -5.32 -16.69
CA GLY A 169 -8.12 -4.56 -17.40
C GLY A 169 -7.90 -3.22 -16.72
N ILE A 170 -6.66 -2.90 -16.39
CA ILE A 170 -6.32 -1.64 -15.71
C ILE A 170 -5.72 -0.72 -16.73
N PHE A 171 -6.07 0.56 -16.63
CA PHE A 171 -5.57 1.55 -17.54
C PHE A 171 -5.36 2.90 -16.88
N ARG A 172 -4.49 3.68 -17.51
CA ARG A 172 -4.35 5.10 -17.29
C ARG A 172 -4.33 5.77 -18.66
N ALA A 173 -5.28 6.66 -18.90
CA ALA A 173 -5.40 7.39 -20.15
C ALA A 173 -5.45 8.89 -19.91
N ARG A 174 -4.89 9.65 -20.84
CA ARG A 174 -5.08 11.10 -20.89
C ARG A 174 -6.42 11.38 -21.54
N MET A 175 -7.21 12.29 -20.97
CA MET A 175 -8.47 12.73 -21.55
C MET A 175 -8.25 13.78 -22.64
N ASP A 176 -7.44 13.43 -23.63
CA ASP A 176 -7.38 14.13 -24.91
C ASP A 176 -8.44 13.56 -25.88
N ARG A 177 -8.49 14.09 -27.10
CA ARG A 177 -9.48 13.69 -28.11
C ARG A 177 -9.49 12.19 -28.40
N ASP A 178 -8.35 11.53 -28.27
CA ASP A 178 -8.18 10.12 -28.64
C ASP A 178 -8.21 9.18 -27.42
N PHE A 179 -8.36 9.73 -26.21
CA PHE A 179 -8.17 9.03 -24.95
C PHE A 179 -6.84 8.26 -24.94
N THR A 180 -5.74 8.99 -25.14
CA THR A 180 -4.41 8.40 -25.32
C THR A 180 -4.00 7.56 -24.11
N LEU A 181 -3.77 6.26 -24.33
CA LEU A 181 -3.36 5.32 -23.31
C LEU A 181 -1.91 5.56 -22.88
N ILE A 182 -1.70 5.81 -21.59
CA ILE A 182 -0.39 5.99 -20.96
C ILE A 182 0.13 4.64 -20.44
N TYR A 183 -0.75 3.90 -19.77
CA TYR A 183 -0.43 2.61 -19.17
C TYR A 183 -1.65 1.70 -19.27
N ALA A 184 -1.40 0.40 -19.46
CA ALA A 184 -2.38 -0.64 -19.17
C ALA A 184 -1.69 -1.95 -18.80
N ASN A 185 -2.38 -2.79 -18.04
CA ASN A 185 -1.96 -4.16 -17.77
C ASN A 185 -2.31 -5.10 -18.95
N ASP A 186 -1.77 -6.32 -18.94
CA ASP A 186 -2.00 -7.31 -20.01
C ASP A 186 -3.48 -7.69 -20.16
N HIS A 187 -4.24 -7.65 -19.08
CA HIS A 187 -5.66 -7.99 -19.10
C HIS A 187 -6.50 -6.95 -19.88
N TYR A 188 -6.14 -5.67 -19.82
CA TYR A 188 -6.78 -4.63 -20.65
C TYR A 188 -6.63 -4.95 -22.14
N TYR A 189 -5.42 -5.31 -22.55
CA TYR A 189 -5.11 -5.70 -23.93
C TYR A 189 -5.90 -6.95 -24.35
N ALA A 190 -5.99 -7.95 -23.47
CA ALA A 190 -6.79 -9.16 -23.70
C ALA A 190 -8.29 -8.86 -23.86
N LEU A 191 -8.87 -8.02 -23.00
CA LEU A 191 -10.28 -7.62 -23.08
C LEU A 191 -10.62 -6.96 -24.42
N HIS A 192 -9.71 -6.14 -24.94
CA HIS A 192 -9.89 -5.43 -26.21
C HIS A 192 -9.40 -6.23 -27.43
N GLY A 193 -8.89 -7.46 -27.24
CA GLY A 193 -8.42 -8.32 -28.34
C GLY A 193 -7.22 -7.76 -29.12
N ILE A 194 -6.41 -6.90 -28.49
CA ILE A 194 -5.30 -6.19 -29.13
C ILE A 194 -4.00 -6.38 -28.35
N THR A 195 -2.86 -6.24 -29.01
CA THR A 195 -1.55 -6.17 -28.33
C THR A 195 -1.14 -4.72 -28.07
N ARG A 196 -0.26 -4.52 -27.09
CA ARG A 196 0.36 -3.21 -26.82
C ARG A 196 1.01 -2.60 -28.05
N GLU A 197 1.70 -3.43 -28.85
CA GLU A 197 2.36 -2.97 -30.08
C GLU A 197 1.35 -2.56 -31.17
N SER A 198 0.27 -3.33 -31.33
CA SER A 198 -0.78 -3.00 -32.30
C SER A 198 -1.45 -1.67 -31.95
N LEU A 199 -1.78 -1.45 -30.67
CA LEU A 199 -2.38 -0.20 -30.21
C LEU A 199 -1.45 0.99 -30.44
N ARG A 200 -0.17 0.84 -30.09
CA ARG A 200 0.84 1.90 -30.29
C ARG A 200 1.04 2.23 -31.75
N ASN A 201 1.24 1.23 -32.60
CA ASN A 201 1.68 1.44 -33.98
C ASN A 201 0.52 1.75 -34.94
N ARG A 202 -0.67 1.19 -34.71
CA ARG A 202 -1.81 1.35 -35.63
C ARG A 202 -2.76 2.47 -35.23
N LEU A 203 -2.91 2.70 -33.92
CA LEU A 203 -3.90 3.63 -33.36
C LEU A 203 -3.24 4.76 -32.57
N ASN A 204 -1.91 4.86 -32.58
CA ASN A 204 -1.16 5.88 -31.84
C ASN A 204 -1.56 5.97 -30.35
N ASN A 205 -1.84 4.82 -29.72
CA ASN A 205 -2.40 4.71 -28.36
C ASN A 205 -3.80 5.33 -28.14
N GLY A 206 -4.50 5.73 -29.20
CA GLY A 206 -5.86 6.24 -29.13
C GLY A 206 -6.87 5.12 -28.86
N THR A 207 -7.43 5.09 -27.65
CA THR A 207 -8.38 4.04 -27.24
C THR A 207 -9.79 4.28 -27.73
N ILE A 208 -10.12 5.51 -28.13
CA ILE A 208 -11.44 5.86 -28.68
C ILE A 208 -11.80 5.04 -29.93
N HIS A 209 -10.79 4.61 -30.69
CA HIS A 209 -10.97 3.80 -31.90
C HIS A 209 -11.40 2.35 -31.62
N LEU A 210 -11.28 1.89 -30.38
CA LEU A 210 -11.74 0.57 -29.94
C LEU A 210 -13.20 0.61 -29.46
N VAL A 211 -13.71 1.79 -29.14
CA VAL A 211 -15.08 2.00 -28.65
C VAL A 211 -16.07 1.86 -29.81
N HIS A 212 -17.19 1.22 -29.56
CA HIS A 212 -18.27 1.13 -30.54
C HIS A 212 -18.76 2.55 -30.92
N PRO A 213 -18.87 2.89 -32.22
CA PRO A 213 -19.16 4.26 -32.65
C PRO A 213 -20.42 4.90 -32.05
N ALA A 214 -21.45 4.09 -31.77
CA ALA A 214 -22.68 4.56 -31.15
C ALA A 214 -22.53 5.01 -29.69
N ASP A 215 -21.50 4.55 -28.98
CA ASP A 215 -21.29 4.84 -27.56
C ASP A 215 -20.36 6.04 -27.34
N ILE A 216 -19.59 6.46 -28.36
CA ILE A 216 -18.67 7.60 -28.31
C ILE A 216 -19.37 8.89 -27.81
N PRO A 217 -20.51 9.33 -28.38
CA PRO A 217 -21.15 10.58 -27.94
C PRO A 217 -21.69 10.50 -26.51
N PHE A 218 -22.01 9.30 -26.01
CA PHE A 218 -22.44 9.10 -24.64
C PHE A 218 -21.27 9.22 -23.67
N ILE A 219 -20.15 8.55 -23.97
CA ILE A 219 -18.93 8.58 -23.16
C ILE A 219 -18.39 10.00 -23.04
N GLU A 220 -18.23 10.71 -24.16
CA GLU A 220 -17.75 12.10 -24.16
C GLU A 220 -18.61 13.00 -23.27
N ARG A 221 -19.94 12.94 -23.42
CA ARG A 221 -20.85 13.75 -22.60
C ARG A 221 -20.78 13.40 -21.11
N ARG A 222 -20.72 12.12 -20.76
CA ARG A 222 -20.69 11.68 -19.36
C ARG A 222 -19.37 12.03 -18.68
N LEU A 223 -18.25 11.92 -19.40
CA LEU A 223 -16.92 12.33 -18.92
C LEU A 223 -16.80 13.84 -18.81
N HIS A 224 -17.28 14.61 -19.80
CA HIS A 224 -17.31 16.07 -19.73
C HIS A 224 -18.09 16.56 -18.51
N LYS A 225 -19.29 16.01 -18.30
CA LYS A 225 -20.12 16.32 -17.14
C LYS A 225 -19.43 15.96 -15.83
N ALA A 226 -18.73 14.82 -15.75
CA ALA A 226 -17.98 14.42 -14.57
C ALA A 226 -16.92 15.46 -14.19
N VAL A 227 -16.20 15.98 -15.20
CA VAL A 227 -15.18 17.02 -15.02
C VAL A 227 -15.82 18.33 -14.57
N GLU A 228 -16.89 18.79 -15.23
CA GLU A 228 -17.61 20.02 -14.84
C GLU A 228 -18.14 19.96 -13.41
N GLN A 229 -18.64 18.79 -13.00
CA GLN A 229 -19.19 18.56 -11.66
C GLN A 229 -18.13 18.23 -10.61
N LYS A 230 -16.85 18.18 -10.99
CA LYS A 230 -15.72 17.80 -10.12
C LYS A 230 -15.96 16.45 -9.42
N GLU A 231 -16.55 15.50 -10.13
CA GLU A 231 -16.71 14.13 -9.63
C GLU A 231 -15.33 13.51 -9.42
N GLN A 232 -15.13 12.86 -8.27
CA GLN A 232 -13.87 12.15 -7.99
C GLN A 232 -13.77 10.82 -8.75
N THR A 233 -14.93 10.21 -9.06
CA THR A 233 -15.03 8.90 -9.71
C THR A 233 -16.11 8.92 -10.78
N VAL A 234 -15.94 8.09 -11.80
CA VAL A 234 -16.88 7.92 -12.92
C VAL A 234 -17.05 6.43 -13.23
N SER A 235 -18.26 6.06 -13.60
CA SER A 235 -18.64 4.72 -14.01
C SER A 235 -19.37 4.76 -15.36
N LEU A 236 -18.99 3.87 -16.29
CA LEU A 236 -19.51 3.79 -17.64
C LEU A 236 -19.67 2.34 -18.08
N GLU A 237 -20.83 2.01 -18.66
CA GLU A 237 -21.01 0.79 -19.43
C GLU A 237 -20.97 1.14 -20.92
N TYR A 238 -20.13 0.47 -21.68
CA TYR A 238 -19.98 0.73 -23.11
C TYR A 238 -19.51 -0.51 -23.86
N ARG A 239 -19.65 -0.48 -25.17
CA ARG A 239 -19.22 -1.55 -26.06
C ARG A 239 -17.87 -1.23 -26.67
N VAL A 240 -17.04 -2.26 -26.79
CA VAL A 240 -15.81 -2.23 -27.59
C VAL A 240 -15.93 -3.18 -28.77
N VAL A 241 -15.28 -2.83 -29.87
CA VAL A 241 -15.20 -3.64 -31.09
C VAL A 241 -13.80 -4.21 -31.19
N ARG A 242 -13.69 -5.53 -31.02
CA ARG A 242 -12.43 -6.26 -31.17
C ARG A 242 -12.00 -6.33 -32.63
N PRO A 243 -10.71 -6.56 -32.93
CA PRO A 243 -10.23 -6.68 -34.31
C PRO A 243 -10.86 -7.82 -35.14
N ASP A 244 -11.38 -8.85 -34.48
CA ASP A 244 -12.14 -9.95 -35.09
C ASP A 244 -13.61 -9.60 -35.40
N GLY A 245 -14.06 -8.40 -35.00
CA GLY A 245 -15.43 -7.91 -35.18
C GLY A 245 -16.37 -8.26 -34.01
N GLU A 246 -15.90 -8.96 -32.98
CA GLU A 246 -16.69 -9.25 -31.79
C GLU A 246 -16.99 -7.96 -31.01
N VAL A 247 -18.22 -7.83 -30.52
CA VAL A 247 -18.65 -6.71 -29.66
C VAL A 247 -18.71 -7.18 -28.22
N VAL A 248 -17.94 -6.55 -27.35
CA VAL A 248 -17.85 -6.89 -25.93
C VAL A 248 -18.35 -5.72 -25.09
N TRP A 249 -19.19 -6.02 -24.10
CA TRP A 249 -19.64 -5.03 -23.13
C TRP A 249 -18.64 -4.91 -22.00
N LEU A 250 -18.14 -3.69 -21.77
CA LEU A 250 -17.25 -3.38 -20.67
C LEU A 250 -17.92 -2.43 -19.68
N LEU A 251 -17.70 -2.68 -18.39
CA LEU A 251 -17.92 -1.70 -17.32
C LEU A 251 -16.57 -1.09 -16.96
N MET A 252 -16.47 0.23 -17.11
CA MET A 252 -15.34 1.01 -16.62
C MET A 252 -15.70 1.72 -15.33
N ASN A 253 -14.83 1.59 -14.33
CA ASN A 253 -14.83 2.43 -13.14
C ASN A 253 -13.47 3.10 -13.04
N GLY A 254 -13.46 4.43 -12.88
CA GLY A 254 -12.20 5.18 -12.84
C GLY A 254 -12.29 6.46 -12.03
N SER A 255 -11.15 6.91 -11.54
CA SER A 255 -10.96 8.20 -10.88
C SER A 255 -10.44 9.23 -11.87
N LEU A 256 -10.87 10.48 -11.70
CA LEU A 256 -10.38 11.64 -12.44
C LEU A 256 -9.32 12.37 -11.62
N SER A 257 -8.19 12.68 -12.24
CA SER A 257 -7.15 13.48 -11.59
C SER A 257 -6.47 14.43 -12.58
N GLU A 258 -6.05 15.60 -12.09
CA GLU A 258 -5.32 16.57 -12.90
C GLU A 258 -3.82 16.48 -12.62
N GLN A 259 -3.01 16.37 -13.68
CA GLN A 259 -1.55 16.35 -13.56
C GLN A 259 -0.93 17.19 -14.69
N GLN A 260 -0.15 18.20 -14.32
CA GLN A 260 0.54 19.11 -15.27
C GLN A 260 -0.42 19.71 -16.32
N GLY A 261 -1.61 20.11 -15.91
CA GLY A 261 -2.63 20.70 -16.78
C GLY A 261 -3.36 19.70 -17.70
N ASN A 262 -3.11 18.40 -17.56
CA ASN A 262 -3.85 17.35 -18.27
C ASN A 262 -4.79 16.63 -17.30
N MET A 263 -6.04 16.40 -17.73
CA MET A 263 -6.95 15.50 -17.03
C MET A 263 -6.62 14.04 -17.37
N LEU A 264 -6.50 13.22 -16.34
CA LEU A 264 -6.16 11.81 -16.42
C LEU A 264 -7.32 10.98 -15.89
N LEU A 265 -7.64 9.91 -16.62
CA LEU A 265 -8.57 8.88 -16.19
C LEU A 265 -7.76 7.63 -15.83
N THR A 266 -7.84 7.22 -14.56
CA THR A 266 -7.18 6.00 -14.07
C THR A 266 -8.25 5.08 -13.53
N GLY A 267 -8.28 3.83 -14.00
CA GLY A 267 -9.38 2.95 -13.64
C GLY A 267 -9.18 1.53 -14.12
N MET A 268 -10.26 0.77 -13.99
CA MET A 268 -10.37 -0.61 -14.43
C MET A 268 -11.56 -0.79 -15.37
N VAL A 269 -11.46 -1.75 -16.26
CA VAL A 269 -12.51 -2.27 -17.13
C VAL A 269 -12.74 -3.74 -16.83
N ILE A 270 -13.99 -4.19 -16.77
CA ILE A 270 -14.35 -5.60 -16.64
C ILE A 270 -15.37 -5.98 -17.71
N ASP A 271 -15.32 -7.23 -18.17
CA ASP A 271 -16.30 -7.77 -19.11
C ASP A 271 -17.64 -8.05 -18.40
N ILE A 272 -18.70 -7.40 -18.88
CA ILE A 272 -20.08 -7.58 -18.39
C ILE A 272 -20.99 -8.19 -19.46
N SER A 273 -20.43 -8.77 -20.53
CA SER A 273 -21.19 -9.34 -21.65
C SER A 273 -22.14 -10.45 -21.20
N HIS A 274 -21.69 -11.33 -20.28
CA HIS A 274 -22.55 -12.37 -19.71
C HIS A 274 -23.72 -11.78 -18.93
N GLN A 275 -23.48 -10.73 -18.14
CA GLN A 275 -24.54 -10.03 -17.40
C GLN A 275 -25.56 -9.41 -18.35
N LYS A 276 -25.11 -8.70 -19.39
CA LYS A 276 -25.98 -8.09 -20.40
C LYS A 276 -26.82 -9.12 -21.14
N PHE A 277 -26.23 -10.25 -21.51
CA PHE A 277 -26.95 -11.35 -22.14
C PHE A 277 -28.05 -11.93 -21.21
N MET A 278 -27.77 -12.06 -19.91
CA MET A 278 -28.78 -12.49 -18.94
C MET A 278 -29.90 -11.46 -18.77
N GLU A 279 -29.58 -10.17 -18.68
CA GLU A 279 -30.55 -9.06 -18.61
C GLU A 279 -31.49 -9.05 -19.83
N GLU A 280 -30.94 -9.19 -21.03
CA GLU A 280 -31.72 -9.24 -22.27
C GLU A 280 -32.68 -10.45 -22.30
N ARG A 281 -32.22 -11.63 -21.86
CA ARG A 281 -33.08 -12.82 -21.79
C ARG A 281 -34.23 -12.65 -20.81
N LEU A 282 -33.99 -12.02 -19.66
CA LEU A 282 -35.03 -11.72 -18.67
C LEU A 282 -36.02 -10.68 -19.20
N CYS A 283 -35.53 -9.62 -19.86
CA CYS A 283 -36.35 -8.59 -20.47
C CYS A 283 -37.26 -9.17 -21.58
N CYS A 284 -36.70 -10.01 -22.46
CA CYS A 284 -37.45 -10.68 -23.52
C CYS A 284 -38.53 -11.62 -22.96
N LYS A 285 -38.24 -12.38 -21.90
CA LYS A 285 -39.24 -13.22 -21.22
C LYS A 285 -40.38 -12.39 -20.61
N SER A 286 -40.05 -11.30 -19.92
CA SER A 286 -41.02 -10.39 -19.30
C SER A 286 -41.92 -9.71 -20.34
N ARG A 287 -41.34 -9.23 -21.45
CA ARG A 287 -42.08 -8.65 -22.59
C ARG A 287 -43.03 -9.67 -23.23
N ARG A 288 -42.58 -10.92 -23.42
CA ARG A 288 -43.40 -11.98 -24.01
C ARG A 288 -44.57 -12.38 -23.10
N GLN A 289 -44.37 -12.47 -21.79
CA GLN A 289 -45.45 -12.75 -20.84
C GLN A 289 -46.50 -11.63 -20.82
N ARG A 290 -46.08 -10.35 -20.82
CA ARG A 290 -47.02 -9.21 -20.89
C ARG A 290 -47.83 -9.18 -22.18
N ALA A 291 -47.22 -9.52 -23.32
CA ALA A 291 -47.91 -9.56 -24.61
C ALA A 291 -48.91 -10.73 -24.73
N LEU A 292 -48.66 -11.84 -24.04
CA LEU A 292 -49.59 -12.99 -23.98
C LEU A 292 -50.80 -12.68 -23.09
N CYS A 293 -50.59 -12.16 -21.87
CA CYS A 293 -51.70 -11.79 -20.99
C CYS A 293 -52.62 -10.71 -21.58
N ALA A 294 -52.08 -9.80 -22.39
CA ALA A 294 -52.88 -8.78 -23.09
C ALA A 294 -53.77 -9.36 -24.20
N ARG A 295 -53.39 -10.48 -24.84
CA ARG A 295 -54.20 -11.14 -25.89
C ARG A 295 -55.31 -12.01 -25.33
N ASP A 296 -55.13 -12.57 -24.15
CA ASP A 296 -56.14 -13.42 -23.49
C ASP A 296 -57.31 -12.59 -22.90
N HIS A 297 -57.08 -11.30 -22.60
CA HIS A 297 -58.13 -10.37 -22.18
C HIS A 297 -59.01 -9.86 -23.33
N ASP A 298 -58.48 -9.73 -24.55
CA ASP A 298 -59.25 -9.29 -25.73
C ASP A 298 -60.06 -10.41 -26.41
N SER A 299 -59.85 -11.67 -26.02
CA SER A 299 -60.53 -12.85 -26.59
C SER A 299 -61.62 -13.44 -25.68
N SER A 300 -61.90 -12.80 -24.54
CA SER A 300 -62.91 -13.22 -23.56
C SER A 300 -64.08 -12.22 -23.40
N ASN A 301 -64.29 -11.34 -24.38
CA ASN A 301 -65.40 -10.39 -24.43
C ASN A 301 -66.14 -10.53 -25.77
#